data_AF-S4XMF0-F1
#
_entry.id   AF-S4XMF0-F1
#
_cell.length_a   1.000
_cell.length_b   1.000
_cell.length_c   1.000
_cell.angle_alpha   90.00
_cell.angle_beta   90.00
_cell.angle_gamma   90.00
#
_symmetry.space_group_name_H-M   'P 1'
#
loop_
_entity.id
_entity.type
_entity.pdbx_description
1 polymer ?
#
loop_
_entity_poly.entity_id
_entity_poly.type
_entity_poly.pdbx_seq_one_letter_code
_entity_poly.pdbx_strand_id
1 'polypeptide(L)'
;MALFNHGYRRFTEDVDILVTRQGLTAIHTQLEGRGYLPPFPKSKHLRDTELGVKVEFLVTGDYPGDGKPKPVAFPDPSSAAVEHEGVKYLNLPTLVELKLASGMTNPDRMKDLADVLELIKILALPSDFALQLAPYVREKFVELWTANRQVTKRYVRIWRNKFLTMDATNLDDMIAALQGAVAELQAMRNDGVTLDPNGSTADDYAYLVTTNPEIARKYGMEEEDEGWEQDEAGEPDAEPA
;
A
#
# COMPACT_ATOMS: atom_id res chain seq x y z
N MET A 1 -8.53 15.39 -5.43
CA MET A 1 -8.68 15.79 -4.00
C MET A 1 -8.78 14.62 -3.02
N ALA A 2 -9.56 13.56 -3.28
CA ALA A 2 -9.73 12.45 -2.32
C ALA A 2 -8.42 11.78 -1.87
N LEU A 3 -7.44 11.61 -2.75
CA LEU A 3 -6.11 11.09 -2.38
C LEU A 3 -5.42 11.92 -1.30
N PHE A 4 -5.57 13.25 -1.34
CA PHE A 4 -4.97 14.16 -0.37
C PHE A 4 -5.55 13.95 1.03
N ASN A 5 -6.88 13.78 1.10
CA ASN A 5 -7.58 13.45 2.33
C ASN A 5 -7.10 12.12 2.94
N HIS A 6 -6.71 11.16 2.11
CA HIS A 6 -6.15 9.87 2.53
C HIS A 6 -4.62 9.87 2.67
N GLY A 7 -3.99 11.04 2.81
CA GLY A 7 -2.56 11.16 3.12
C GLY A 7 -1.61 11.21 1.92
N TYR A 8 -2.08 10.94 0.69
CA TYR A 8 -1.25 11.05 -0.51
C TYR A 8 -1.35 12.42 -1.18
N ARG A 9 -0.31 13.24 -1.00
CA ARG A 9 -0.23 14.60 -1.53
C ARG A 9 0.18 14.62 -2.99
N ARG A 10 -0.77 14.99 -3.86
CA ARG A 10 -0.53 15.25 -5.28
C ARG A 10 -1.23 16.52 -5.75
N PHE A 11 -0.65 17.16 -6.76
CA PHE A 11 -1.32 18.26 -7.48
C PHE A 11 -2.35 17.72 -8.48
N THR A 12 -3.43 18.47 -8.68
CA THR A 12 -4.50 18.19 -9.64
C THR A 12 -5.00 19.54 -10.16
N GLU A 13 -5.38 19.61 -11.43
CA GLU A 13 -5.87 20.85 -12.08
C GLU A 13 -7.40 20.91 -12.15
N ASP A 14 -8.04 19.81 -11.76
CA ASP A 14 -9.46 19.54 -11.84
C ASP A 14 -10.02 18.97 -10.54
N VAL A 15 -11.35 18.97 -10.44
CA VAL A 15 -12.09 18.44 -9.30
C VAL A 15 -13.06 17.37 -9.78
N ASP A 16 -12.86 16.13 -9.35
CA ASP A 16 -13.82 15.04 -9.54
C ASP A 16 -14.90 15.05 -8.44
N ILE A 17 -16.17 14.98 -8.84
CA ILE A 17 -17.32 14.88 -7.94
C ILE A 17 -18.18 13.69 -8.36
N LEU A 18 -18.39 12.75 -7.44
CA LEU A 18 -19.33 11.65 -7.61
C LEU A 18 -20.76 12.13 -7.31
N VAL A 19 -21.67 11.92 -8.26
CA VAL A 19 -23.07 12.37 -8.18
C VAL A 19 -24.03 11.30 -8.67
N THR A 20 -25.28 11.35 -8.19
CA THR A 20 -26.37 10.58 -8.81
C THR A 20 -26.81 11.23 -10.13
N ARG A 21 -27.54 10.50 -10.97
CA ARG A 21 -28.11 11.08 -12.22
C ARG A 21 -29.02 12.27 -11.92
N GLN A 22 -29.87 12.16 -10.91
CA GLN A 22 -30.74 13.27 -10.47
C GLN A 22 -29.93 14.45 -9.93
N GLY A 23 -28.87 14.17 -9.15
CA GLY A 23 -27.96 15.19 -8.64
C GLY A 23 -27.28 15.97 -9.76
N LEU A 24 -26.81 15.28 -10.81
CA LEU A 24 -26.24 15.92 -11.99
C LEU A 24 -27.23 16.89 -12.66
N THR A 25 -28.48 16.46 -12.87
CA THR A 25 -29.51 17.34 -13.44
C THR A 25 -29.77 18.57 -12.56
N ALA A 26 -29.85 18.38 -11.24
CA ALA A 26 -30.05 19.48 -10.29
C ALA A 26 -28.86 20.46 -10.32
N ILE A 27 -27.63 19.96 -10.37
CA ILE A 27 -26.40 20.77 -10.47
C ILE A 27 -26.42 21.65 -11.72
N HIS A 28 -26.68 21.07 -12.89
CA HIS A 28 -26.76 21.85 -14.14
C HIS A 28 -27.86 22.91 -14.07
N THR A 29 -29.05 22.56 -13.57
CA THR A 29 -30.17 23.49 -13.41
C THR A 29 -29.82 24.68 -12.49
N GLN A 30 -29.02 24.45 -11.46
CA GLN A 30 -28.74 25.45 -10.43
C GLN A 30 -27.48 26.26 -10.71
N LEU A 31 -26.45 25.67 -11.33
CA LEU A 31 -25.13 26.29 -11.45
C LEU A 31 -24.81 26.80 -12.86
N GLU A 32 -25.41 26.22 -13.90
CA GLU A 32 -25.13 26.66 -15.27
C GLU A 32 -25.55 28.13 -15.46
N GLY A 33 -24.61 28.94 -15.97
CA GLY A 33 -24.80 30.38 -16.13
C GLY A 33 -24.67 31.20 -14.83
N ARG A 34 -24.34 30.57 -13.70
CA ARG A 34 -24.13 31.23 -12.39
C ARG A 34 -22.69 31.09 -11.88
N GLY A 35 -21.73 31.36 -12.77
CA GLY A 35 -20.31 31.18 -12.49
C GLY A 35 -19.75 29.82 -12.94
N TYR A 36 -20.61 28.93 -13.46
CA TYR A 36 -20.21 27.68 -14.06
C TYR A 36 -20.79 27.55 -15.47
N LEU A 37 -19.97 27.10 -16.41
CA LEU A 37 -20.40 26.87 -17.79
C LEU A 37 -19.91 25.50 -18.30
N PRO A 38 -20.68 24.81 -19.15
CA PRO A 38 -20.21 23.61 -19.80
C PRO A 38 -19.06 23.96 -20.76
N PRO A 39 -17.98 23.16 -20.83
CA PRO A 39 -16.86 23.42 -21.72
C PRO A 39 -17.22 23.28 -23.21
N PHE A 40 -18.30 22.58 -23.53
CA PHE A 40 -18.85 22.43 -24.87
C PHE A 40 -20.36 22.05 -24.78
N PRO A 41 -21.15 22.24 -25.85
CA PRO A 41 -22.58 21.92 -25.84
C PRO A 41 -22.85 20.47 -25.41
N LYS A 42 -23.81 20.28 -24.50
CA LYS A 42 -24.19 18.97 -23.93
C LYS A 42 -23.11 18.28 -23.09
N SER A 43 -22.04 18.99 -22.71
CA SER A 43 -21.08 18.45 -21.75
C SER A 43 -21.77 18.18 -20.41
N LYS A 44 -21.55 16.99 -19.83
CA LYS A 44 -21.95 16.74 -18.45
C LYS A 44 -21.08 17.49 -17.44
N HIS A 45 -19.90 17.97 -17.87
CA HIS A 45 -18.92 18.64 -17.02
C HIS A 45 -19.18 20.13 -16.98
N LEU A 46 -18.67 20.78 -15.92
CA LEU A 46 -18.71 22.22 -15.79
C LEU A 46 -17.29 22.76 -15.63
N ARG A 47 -17.11 24.03 -15.97
CA ARG A 47 -15.91 24.79 -15.70
C ARG A 47 -16.30 26.05 -14.94
N ASP A 48 -15.59 26.28 -13.85
CA ASP A 48 -15.68 27.52 -13.09
C ASP A 48 -15.19 28.69 -13.97
N THR A 49 -15.97 29.75 -14.04
CA THR A 49 -15.68 30.88 -14.94
C THR A 49 -14.70 31.89 -14.35
N GLU A 50 -14.45 31.84 -13.04
CA GLU A 50 -13.55 32.76 -12.35
C GLU A 50 -12.11 32.23 -12.33
N LEU A 51 -11.93 30.99 -11.86
CA LEU A 51 -10.65 30.32 -11.68
C LEU A 51 -10.30 29.37 -12.85
N GLY A 52 -11.25 29.07 -13.73
CA GLY A 52 -11.04 28.17 -14.87
C GLY A 52 -10.95 26.68 -14.51
N VAL A 53 -11.18 26.33 -13.24
CA VAL A 53 -11.09 24.95 -12.73
C VAL A 53 -12.17 24.09 -13.38
N LYS A 54 -11.78 22.92 -13.91
CA LYS A 54 -12.71 21.95 -14.48
C LYS A 54 -13.30 21.11 -13.36
N VAL A 55 -14.63 20.97 -13.36
CA VAL A 55 -15.37 20.08 -12.47
C VAL A 55 -15.85 18.86 -13.27
N GLU A 56 -15.22 17.73 -12.98
CA GLU A 56 -15.57 16.44 -13.58
C GLU A 56 -16.66 15.75 -12.76
N PHE A 57 -17.73 15.29 -13.41
CA PHE A 57 -18.83 14.60 -12.75
C PHE A 57 -18.79 13.11 -13.11
N LEU A 58 -18.56 12.31 -12.09
CA LEU A 58 -18.65 10.86 -12.11
C LEU A 58 -20.08 10.50 -11.71
N VAL A 59 -20.76 9.68 -12.51
CA VAL A 59 -22.19 9.43 -12.34
C VAL A 59 -22.39 8.02 -11.82
N THR A 60 -23.18 7.87 -10.77
CA THR A 60 -23.53 6.55 -10.19
C THR A 60 -24.02 5.58 -11.27
N GLY A 61 -23.46 4.37 -11.24
CA GLY A 61 -23.73 3.29 -12.19
C GLY A 61 -22.96 3.37 -13.51
N ASP A 62 -22.28 4.47 -13.81
CA ASP A 62 -21.30 4.52 -14.91
C ASP A 62 -19.99 3.82 -14.47
N TYR A 63 -19.07 3.59 -15.40
CA TYR A 63 -17.88 2.77 -15.17
C TYR A 63 -16.57 3.57 -15.23
N PRO A 64 -15.57 3.25 -14.38
CA PRO A 64 -14.25 3.90 -14.40
C PRO A 64 -13.40 3.46 -15.60
N GLY A 65 -12.30 4.16 -15.89
CA GLY A 65 -11.32 3.78 -16.92
C GLY A 65 -11.83 4.01 -18.34
N ASP A 66 -12.09 2.93 -19.07
CA ASP A 66 -12.58 2.96 -20.46
C ASP A 66 -14.09 3.26 -20.60
N GLY A 67 -14.81 3.42 -19.48
CA GLY A 67 -16.25 3.69 -19.46
C GLY A 67 -17.15 2.52 -19.83
N LYS A 68 -16.59 1.32 -20.08
CA LYS A 68 -17.36 0.14 -20.49
C LYS A 68 -17.87 -0.65 -19.28
N PRO A 69 -18.97 -1.42 -19.42
CA PRO A 69 -19.48 -2.25 -18.36
C PRO A 69 -18.45 -3.21 -17.76
N LYS A 70 -18.30 -3.18 -16.44
CA LYS A 70 -17.42 -4.05 -15.65
C LYS A 70 -17.96 -4.23 -14.23
N PRO A 71 -17.47 -5.21 -13.45
CA PRO A 71 -18.02 -5.48 -12.11
C PRO A 71 -17.89 -4.32 -11.12
N VAL A 72 -16.96 -3.38 -11.34
CA VAL A 72 -16.79 -2.17 -10.54
C VAL A 72 -17.40 -0.98 -11.28
N ALA A 73 -18.41 -0.36 -10.68
CA ALA A 73 -19.07 0.84 -11.16
C ALA A 73 -18.96 1.97 -10.12
N PHE A 74 -19.20 3.21 -10.53
CA PHE A 74 -19.30 4.32 -9.59
C PHE A 74 -20.49 4.10 -8.64
N PRO A 75 -20.27 4.07 -7.32
CA PRO A 75 -21.34 3.77 -6.36
C PRO A 75 -22.28 4.96 -6.16
N ASP A 76 -23.29 4.77 -5.32
CA ASP A 76 -24.06 5.89 -4.80
C ASP A 76 -23.16 6.74 -3.85
N PRO A 77 -23.09 8.07 -4.03
CA PRO A 77 -22.24 8.91 -3.18
C PRO A 77 -22.57 8.80 -1.69
N SER A 78 -23.82 8.48 -1.32
CA SER A 78 -24.25 8.35 0.07
C SER A 78 -23.72 7.09 0.77
N SER A 79 -23.43 6.02 0.01
CA SER A 79 -22.94 4.76 0.57
C SER A 79 -21.41 4.65 0.58
N ALA A 80 -20.73 5.50 -0.18
CA ALA A 80 -19.28 5.45 -0.36
C ALA A 80 -18.52 6.63 0.27
N ALA A 81 -19.21 7.52 1.00
CA ALA A 81 -18.61 8.74 1.53
C ALA A 81 -18.11 8.59 2.98
N VAL A 82 -17.00 9.27 3.27
CA VAL A 82 -16.56 9.67 4.61
C VAL A 82 -16.55 11.19 4.67
N GLU A 83 -16.98 11.76 5.79
CA GLU A 83 -17.03 13.22 5.97
C GLU A 83 -15.79 13.70 6.74
N HIS A 84 -15.14 14.74 6.21
CA HIS A 84 -14.02 15.42 6.84
C HIS A 84 -14.16 16.92 6.59
N GLU A 85 -14.15 17.72 7.66
CA GLU A 85 -14.29 19.19 7.61
C GLU A 85 -15.51 19.67 6.78
N GLY A 86 -16.63 18.94 6.86
CA GLY A 86 -17.87 19.26 6.14
C GLY A 86 -17.85 18.90 4.64
N VAL A 87 -16.77 18.27 4.15
CA VAL A 87 -16.64 17.77 2.78
C VAL A 87 -16.74 16.25 2.77
N LYS A 88 -17.50 15.71 1.82
CA LYS A 88 -17.64 14.26 1.62
C LYS A 88 -16.60 13.77 0.63
N TYR A 89 -15.72 12.88 1.08
CA TYR A 89 -14.73 12.20 0.26
C TYR A 89 -15.10 10.73 0.08
N LEU A 90 -14.66 10.11 -1.02
CA LEU A 90 -14.75 8.65 -1.12
C LEU A 90 -13.99 8.00 0.02
N ASN A 91 -14.55 6.96 0.62
CA ASN A 91 -13.82 6.11 1.56
C ASN A 91 -12.62 5.43 0.86
N LEU A 92 -11.63 5.03 1.65
CA LEU A 92 -10.38 4.50 1.10
C LEU A 92 -10.57 3.21 0.26
N PRO A 93 -11.32 2.19 0.72
CA PRO A 93 -11.57 0.99 -0.09
C PRO A 93 -12.16 1.31 -1.46
N THR A 94 -13.24 2.10 -1.52
CA THR A 94 -13.87 2.49 -2.78
C THR A 94 -12.93 3.30 -3.67
N LEU A 95 -12.15 4.21 -3.10
CA LEU A 95 -11.17 4.98 -3.88
C LEU A 95 -10.12 4.06 -4.54
N VAL A 96 -9.60 3.07 -3.80
CA VAL A 96 -8.65 2.09 -4.31
C VAL A 96 -9.29 1.23 -5.39
N GLU A 97 -10.50 0.72 -5.18
CA GLU A 97 -11.24 -0.07 -6.18
C GLU A 97 -11.42 0.68 -7.50
N LEU A 98 -11.89 1.92 -7.45
CA LEU A 98 -12.15 2.72 -8.64
C LEU A 98 -10.86 3.01 -9.41
N LYS A 99 -9.75 3.26 -8.70
CA LYS A 99 -8.44 3.47 -9.33
C LYS A 99 -7.89 2.22 -9.98
N LEU A 100 -7.97 1.07 -9.31
CA LEU A 100 -7.56 -0.21 -9.88
C LEU A 100 -8.38 -0.53 -11.13
N ALA A 101 -9.72 -0.47 -11.04
CA ALA A 101 -10.60 -0.73 -12.17
C ALA A 101 -10.34 0.23 -13.35
N SER A 102 -10.02 1.50 -13.04
CA SER A 102 -9.62 2.49 -14.05
C SER A 102 -8.31 2.11 -14.75
N GLY A 103 -7.24 1.91 -13.98
CA GLY A 103 -5.90 1.63 -14.51
C GLY A 103 -5.77 0.25 -15.19
N MET A 104 -6.57 -0.74 -14.79
CA MET A 104 -6.59 -2.07 -15.42
C MET A 104 -7.20 -2.07 -16.83
N THR A 105 -8.03 -1.08 -17.16
CA THR A 105 -8.86 -1.12 -18.38
C THR A 105 -8.57 0.00 -19.36
N ASN A 106 -7.79 1.02 -18.96
CA ASN A 106 -7.42 2.12 -19.81
C ASN A 106 -5.90 2.37 -19.71
N PRO A 107 -5.10 2.08 -20.77
CA PRO A 107 -3.66 2.30 -20.76
C PRO A 107 -3.25 3.74 -20.43
N ASP A 108 -4.02 4.74 -20.85
CA ASP A 108 -3.78 6.15 -20.56
C ASP A 108 -3.98 6.49 -19.07
N ARG A 109 -4.56 5.57 -18.31
CA ARG A 109 -4.83 5.68 -16.86
C ARG A 109 -3.84 4.88 -16.02
N MET A 110 -2.67 4.53 -16.55
CA MET A 110 -1.60 3.84 -15.79
C MET A 110 -1.22 4.58 -14.49
N LYS A 111 -1.33 5.90 -14.47
CA LYS A 111 -1.12 6.72 -13.26
C LYS A 111 -2.05 6.34 -12.10
N ASP A 112 -3.25 5.83 -12.37
CA ASP A 112 -4.15 5.35 -11.30
C ASP A 112 -3.58 4.13 -10.58
N LEU A 113 -2.86 3.22 -11.27
CA LEU A 113 -2.16 2.11 -10.63
C LEU A 113 -0.99 2.62 -9.79
N ALA A 114 -0.23 3.59 -10.29
CA ALA A 114 0.84 4.24 -9.54
C ALA A 114 0.31 4.93 -8.27
N ASP A 115 -0.84 5.62 -8.36
CA ASP A 115 -1.47 6.23 -7.17
C ASP A 115 -1.84 5.17 -6.12
N VAL A 116 -2.32 3.99 -6.52
CA VAL A 116 -2.63 2.89 -5.59
C VAL A 116 -1.36 2.34 -4.96
N LEU A 117 -0.29 2.17 -5.73
CA LEU A 117 1.01 1.76 -5.21
C LEU A 117 1.54 2.76 -4.15
N GLU A 118 1.41 4.06 -4.42
CA GLU A 118 1.80 5.10 -3.45
C GLU A 118 0.92 5.10 -2.20
N LEU A 119 -0.39 4.85 -2.33
CA LEU A 119 -1.27 4.66 -1.16
C LEU A 119 -0.86 3.45 -0.32
N ILE A 120 -0.51 2.32 -0.95
CA ILE A 120 -0.01 1.13 -0.26
C ILE A 120 1.21 1.47 0.58
N LYS A 121 2.16 2.25 0.02
CA LYS A 121 3.38 2.68 0.72
C LYS A 121 3.08 3.64 1.87
N ILE A 122 2.37 4.73 1.59
CA ILE A 122 2.14 5.83 2.55
C ILE A 122 1.31 5.38 3.75
N LEU A 123 0.31 4.52 3.50
CA LEU A 123 -0.59 4.03 4.54
C LEU A 123 -0.18 2.67 5.11
N ALA A 124 0.94 2.10 4.65
CA ALA A 124 1.41 0.76 5.00
C ALA A 124 0.27 -0.28 4.91
N LEU A 125 -0.48 -0.27 3.79
CA LEU A 125 -1.65 -1.12 3.65
C LEU A 125 -1.24 -2.61 3.69
N PRO A 126 -1.87 -3.43 4.54
CA PRO A 126 -1.61 -4.86 4.59
C PRO A 126 -2.18 -5.57 3.35
N SER A 127 -1.64 -6.76 3.03
CA SER A 127 -2.12 -7.54 1.88
C SER A 127 -3.58 -7.97 2.01
N ASP A 128 -4.05 -8.21 3.23
CA ASP A 128 -5.44 -8.58 3.54
C ASP A 128 -6.44 -7.43 3.33
N PHE A 129 -5.96 -6.19 3.11
CA PHE A 129 -6.79 -5.08 2.64
C PHE A 129 -7.54 -5.44 1.34
N ALA A 130 -6.96 -6.33 0.51
CA ALA A 130 -7.61 -6.87 -0.68
C ALA A 130 -8.98 -7.51 -0.39
N LEU A 131 -9.21 -8.05 0.81
CA LEU A 131 -10.49 -8.66 1.20
C LEU A 131 -11.63 -7.64 1.30
N GLN A 132 -11.30 -6.37 1.53
CA GLN A 132 -12.26 -5.26 1.57
C GLN A 132 -12.61 -4.75 0.16
N LEU A 133 -11.88 -5.17 -0.87
CA LEU A 133 -12.07 -4.77 -2.25
C LEU A 133 -12.97 -5.75 -3.00
N ALA A 134 -13.59 -5.27 -4.08
CA ALA A 134 -14.36 -6.08 -5.02
C ALA A 134 -13.49 -7.20 -5.61
N PRO A 135 -13.99 -8.44 -5.73
CA PRO A 135 -13.22 -9.58 -6.26
C PRO A 135 -12.49 -9.28 -7.57
N TYR A 136 -13.10 -8.47 -8.44
CA TYR A 136 -12.57 -8.08 -9.74
C TYR A 136 -11.20 -7.38 -9.70
N VAL A 137 -10.86 -6.67 -8.61
CA VAL A 137 -9.61 -5.88 -8.51
C VAL A 137 -8.60 -6.46 -7.53
N ARG A 138 -8.95 -7.51 -6.79
CA ARG A 138 -8.11 -8.06 -5.70
C ARG A 138 -6.76 -8.54 -6.19
N GLU A 139 -6.76 -9.31 -7.27
CA GLU A 139 -5.53 -9.85 -7.86
C GLU A 139 -4.56 -8.72 -8.22
N LYS A 140 -5.06 -7.65 -8.85
CA LYS A 140 -4.24 -6.49 -9.20
C LYS A 140 -3.72 -5.75 -7.96
N PHE A 141 -4.52 -5.63 -6.90
CA PHE A 141 -4.03 -5.04 -5.64
C PHE A 141 -2.87 -5.87 -5.05
N VAL A 142 -3.02 -7.20 -4.99
CA VAL A 142 -2.00 -8.11 -4.46
C VAL A 142 -0.73 -8.09 -5.31
N GLU A 143 -0.86 -7.98 -6.63
CA GLU A 143 0.27 -7.79 -7.56
C GLU A 143 1.05 -6.52 -7.21
N LEU A 144 0.37 -5.36 -7.09
CA LEU A 144 1.02 -4.10 -6.73
C LEU A 144 1.64 -4.13 -5.34
N TRP A 145 0.96 -4.78 -4.38
CA TRP A 145 1.47 -4.94 -3.02
C TRP A 145 2.74 -5.80 -2.98
N THR A 146 2.77 -6.90 -3.73
CA THR A 146 3.95 -7.78 -3.84
C THR A 146 5.11 -7.06 -4.53
N ALA A 147 4.84 -6.37 -5.65
CA ALA A 147 5.84 -5.58 -6.36
C ALA A 147 6.43 -4.48 -5.47
N ASN A 148 5.64 -3.88 -4.58
CA ASN A 148 6.15 -2.92 -3.60
C ASN A 148 7.20 -3.54 -2.66
N ARG A 149 6.99 -4.78 -2.18
CA ARG A 149 7.95 -5.46 -1.30
C ARG A 149 9.25 -5.82 -2.00
N GLN A 150 9.17 -6.21 -3.28
CA GLN A 150 10.35 -6.53 -4.09
C GLN A 150 11.25 -5.31 -4.36
N VAL A 151 10.68 -4.10 -4.35
CA VAL A 151 11.43 -2.85 -4.61
C VAL A 151 12.03 -2.25 -3.34
N THR A 152 11.49 -2.55 -2.15
CA THR A 152 12.13 -2.17 -0.89
C THR A 152 13.25 -3.14 -0.57
N LYS A 153 14.51 -2.72 -0.80
CA LYS A 153 15.71 -3.45 -0.37
C LYS A 153 15.52 -3.98 1.04
N ARG A 154 15.47 -5.31 1.15
CA ARG A 154 15.37 -5.99 2.43
C ARG A 154 16.79 -6.24 2.90
N TYR A 155 17.04 -5.97 4.18
CA TYR A 155 18.29 -6.28 4.83
C TYR A 155 18.05 -7.43 5.79
N VAL A 156 18.88 -8.47 5.72
CA VAL A 156 18.72 -9.72 6.45
C VAL A 156 19.95 -9.98 7.31
N ARG A 157 19.75 -10.56 8.49
CA ARG A 157 20.82 -11.13 9.32
C ARG A 157 20.34 -12.43 9.95
N ILE A 158 21.19 -13.45 9.92
CA ILE A 158 20.97 -14.69 10.65
C ILE A 158 21.32 -14.46 12.13
N TRP A 159 20.38 -14.77 13.02
CA TRP A 159 20.59 -14.78 14.47
C TRP A 159 20.62 -16.22 14.96
N ARG A 160 21.77 -16.66 15.51
CA ARG A 160 22.00 -18.06 15.94
C ARG A 160 21.83 -18.20 17.45
N ASN A 161 21.00 -19.14 17.89
CA ASN A 161 20.75 -19.41 19.31
C ASN A 161 21.70 -20.48 19.89
N LYS A 162 22.27 -21.35 19.05
CA LYS A 162 23.03 -22.56 19.45
C LYS A 162 24.26 -22.27 20.30
N PHE A 163 24.87 -21.11 20.12
CA PHE A 163 26.14 -20.76 20.77
C PHE A 163 26.01 -19.77 21.93
N LEU A 164 24.78 -19.41 22.33
CA LEU A 164 24.55 -18.38 23.35
C LEU A 164 25.17 -18.71 24.71
N THR A 165 25.38 -19.99 25.02
CA THR A 165 25.84 -20.44 26.34
C THR A 165 27.13 -21.25 26.25
N MET A 166 27.82 -21.22 25.10
CA MET A 166 28.99 -22.07 24.83
C MET A 166 30.14 -21.84 25.82
N ASP A 167 30.32 -20.61 26.29
CA ASP A 167 31.40 -20.22 27.22
C ASP A 167 30.95 -20.23 28.70
N ALA A 168 29.71 -20.62 28.99
CA ALA A 168 29.19 -20.60 30.36
C ALA A 168 29.80 -21.73 31.18
N THR A 169 30.47 -21.38 32.27
CA THR A 169 31.11 -22.36 33.18
C THR A 169 30.24 -22.70 34.39
N ASN A 170 29.22 -21.88 34.65
CA ASN A 170 28.28 -22.03 35.75
C ASN A 170 26.90 -21.44 35.38
N LEU A 171 25.92 -21.59 36.27
CA LEU A 171 24.54 -21.13 36.04
C LEU A 171 24.41 -19.62 35.93
N ASP A 172 25.22 -18.85 36.67
CA ASP A 172 25.17 -17.38 36.61
C ASP A 172 25.72 -16.87 35.27
N ASP A 173 26.80 -17.47 34.75
CA ASP A 173 27.32 -17.19 33.41
C ASP A 173 26.24 -17.47 32.34
N MET A 174 25.54 -18.59 32.47
CA MET A 174 24.47 -19.00 31.55
C MET A 174 23.30 -18.01 31.58
N ILE A 175 22.86 -17.59 32.77
CA ILE A 175 21.79 -16.61 32.94
C ILE A 175 22.20 -15.26 32.33
N ALA A 176 23.43 -14.80 32.62
CA ALA A 176 23.94 -13.54 32.09
C ALA A 176 23.99 -13.53 30.56
N ALA A 177 24.45 -14.62 29.94
CA ALA A 177 24.52 -14.73 28.49
C ALA A 177 23.11 -14.69 27.83
N LEU A 178 22.15 -15.42 28.39
CA LEU A 178 20.76 -15.39 27.91
C LEU A 178 20.10 -14.02 28.10
N GLN A 179 20.37 -13.33 29.21
CA GLN A 179 19.88 -11.97 29.42
C GLN A 179 20.47 -10.98 28.42
N GLY A 180 21.75 -11.11 28.08
CA GLY A 180 22.40 -10.31 27.04
C GLY A 180 21.73 -10.50 25.68
N ALA A 181 21.44 -11.74 25.31
CA ALA A 181 20.72 -12.07 24.08
C ALA A 181 19.31 -11.45 24.03
N VAL A 182 18.57 -11.51 25.15
CA VAL A 182 17.25 -10.87 25.26
C VAL A 182 17.36 -9.35 25.10
N ALA A 183 18.36 -8.73 25.71
CA ALA A 183 18.56 -7.28 25.60
C ALA A 183 18.88 -6.85 24.16
N GLU A 184 19.71 -7.61 23.43
CA GLU A 184 20.00 -7.36 22.01
C GLU A 184 18.72 -7.44 21.16
N LEU A 185 17.94 -8.52 21.30
CA LEU A 185 16.68 -8.70 20.56
C LEU A 185 15.65 -7.62 20.89
N GLN A 186 15.57 -7.17 22.14
CA GLN A 186 14.71 -6.05 22.53
C GLN A 186 15.15 -4.74 21.87
N ALA A 187 16.46 -4.46 21.81
CA ALA A 187 16.98 -3.27 21.13
C ALA A 187 16.67 -3.32 19.62
N MET A 188 16.92 -4.46 18.97
CA MET A 188 16.59 -4.68 17.57
C MET A 188 15.10 -4.48 17.28
N ARG A 189 14.22 -5.06 18.11
CA ARG A 189 12.77 -4.89 17.98
C ARG A 189 12.34 -3.43 18.14
N ASN A 190 12.90 -2.72 19.13
CA ASN A 190 12.57 -1.31 19.36
C ASN A 190 13.02 -0.41 18.21
N ASP A 191 14.05 -0.81 17.48
CA ASP A 191 14.53 -0.14 16.27
C ASP A 191 13.79 -0.56 14.98
N GLY A 192 12.82 -1.49 15.08
CA GLY A 192 12.00 -1.91 13.95
C GLY A 192 12.53 -3.12 13.16
N VAL A 193 13.47 -3.89 13.73
CA VAL A 193 13.84 -5.21 13.19
C VAL A 193 12.75 -6.22 13.53
N THR A 194 12.36 -7.05 12.56
CA THR A 194 11.35 -8.12 12.72
C THR A 194 11.91 -9.48 12.37
N LEU A 195 11.21 -10.55 12.73
CA LEU A 195 11.48 -11.87 12.16
C LEU A 195 11.04 -11.91 10.69
N ASP A 196 11.74 -12.67 9.87
CA ASP A 196 11.31 -12.95 8.50
C ASP A 196 10.02 -13.79 8.52
N PRO A 197 8.89 -13.28 7.98
CA PRO A 197 7.65 -14.05 7.92
C PRO A 197 7.72 -15.27 6.99
N ASN A 198 8.68 -15.29 6.06
CA ASN A 198 8.90 -16.39 5.11
C ASN A 198 10.13 -17.24 5.46
N GLY A 199 10.91 -16.82 6.47
CA GLY A 199 12.10 -17.52 6.89
C GLY A 199 11.74 -18.74 7.72
N SER A 200 12.46 -19.84 7.51
CA SER A 200 12.40 -20.98 8.44
C SER A 200 12.99 -20.54 9.78
N THR A 201 12.20 -20.56 10.85
CA THR A 201 12.76 -20.65 12.20
C THR A 201 13.15 -22.11 12.41
N ALA A 202 14.36 -22.46 11.98
CA ALA A 202 14.96 -23.75 12.31
C ALA A 202 15.38 -23.75 13.79
N ASP A 203 15.58 -24.93 14.37
CA ASP A 203 15.89 -25.08 15.80
C ASP A 203 17.12 -24.26 16.26
N ASP A 204 18.05 -23.97 15.34
CA ASP A 204 19.36 -23.37 15.65
C ASP A 204 19.55 -21.90 15.18
N TYR A 205 18.58 -21.32 14.46
CA TYR A 205 18.68 -19.95 13.95
C TYR A 205 17.33 -19.30 13.58
N ALA A 206 17.34 -17.98 13.47
CA ALA A 206 16.24 -17.19 12.93
C ALA A 206 16.73 -16.11 11.97
N TYR A 207 15.96 -15.82 10.92
CA TYR A 207 16.20 -14.68 10.04
C TYR A 207 15.57 -13.42 10.62
N LEU A 208 16.40 -12.41 10.87
CA LEU A 208 15.98 -11.07 11.27
C LEU A 208 16.04 -10.15 10.06
N VAL A 209 15.03 -9.30 9.88
CA VAL A 209 14.90 -8.44 8.71
C VAL A 209 14.56 -7.00 9.07
N THR A 210 15.03 -6.07 8.24
CA THR A 210 14.60 -4.66 8.24
C THR A 210 14.61 -4.10 6.82
N THR A 211 13.82 -3.06 6.57
CA THR A 211 13.86 -2.27 5.32
C THR A 211 14.56 -0.93 5.51
N ASN A 212 15.03 -0.62 6.72
CA ASN A 212 15.71 0.62 7.04
C ASN A 212 17.24 0.45 6.89
N PRO A 213 17.89 1.11 5.91
CA PRO A 213 19.33 0.95 5.67
C PRO A 213 20.20 1.44 6.84
N GLU A 214 19.74 2.41 7.63
CA GLU A 214 20.49 2.89 8.80
C GLU A 214 20.45 1.87 9.94
N ILE A 215 19.30 1.19 10.12
CA ILE A 215 19.16 0.11 11.10
C ILE A 215 19.94 -1.12 10.63
N ALA A 216 19.90 -1.43 9.34
CA ALA A 216 20.71 -2.49 8.75
C ALA A 216 22.21 -2.26 9.02
N ARG A 217 22.69 -1.03 8.78
CA ARG A 217 24.08 -0.65 9.07
C ARG A 217 24.42 -0.74 10.56
N LYS A 218 23.50 -0.33 11.45
CA LYS A 218 23.67 -0.43 12.91
C LYS A 218 23.86 -1.87 13.37
N TYR A 219 23.14 -2.81 12.79
CA TYR A 219 23.13 -4.22 13.22
C TYR A 219 23.93 -5.17 12.32
N GLY A 220 24.63 -4.65 11.31
CA GLY A 220 25.40 -5.45 10.36
C GLY A 220 24.53 -6.40 9.55
N MET A 221 23.36 -5.95 9.10
CA MET A 221 22.46 -6.71 8.24
C MET A 221 22.85 -6.48 6.77
N GLU A 222 22.80 -7.55 5.98
CA GLU A 222 23.23 -7.56 4.58
C GLU A 222 22.03 -7.37 3.65
N GLU A 223 22.24 -6.76 2.48
CA GLU A 223 21.18 -6.63 1.48
C GLU A 223 20.81 -8.02 0.96
N GLU A 224 19.52 -8.32 0.93
CA GLU A 224 19.00 -9.54 0.35
C GLU A 224 19.14 -9.48 -1.17
N ASP A 225 20.10 -10.23 -1.70
CA ASP A 225 20.27 -10.43 -3.14
C ASP A 225 19.39 -11.61 -3.61
N GLU A 226 19.05 -11.66 -4.91
CA GLU A 226 18.22 -12.72 -5.52
C GLU A 226 18.83 -14.15 -5.44
N GLY A 227 19.98 -14.34 -4.77
CA GLY A 227 20.71 -15.61 -4.64
C GLY A 227 20.67 -16.26 -3.25
N TRP A 228 20.08 -15.63 -2.23
CA TRP A 228 20.13 -16.12 -0.83
C TRP A 228 19.37 -17.44 -0.59
N GLU A 229 18.49 -17.88 -1.51
CA GLU A 229 17.72 -19.12 -1.37
C GLU A 229 18.47 -20.39 -1.85
N GLN A 230 19.66 -20.29 -2.46
CA GLN A 230 20.32 -21.45 -3.11
C GLN A 230 21.52 -22.08 -2.38
N ASP A 231 22.09 -21.45 -1.35
CA ASP A 231 23.42 -21.86 -0.88
C ASP A 231 23.47 -22.78 0.38
N GLU A 232 22.34 -23.21 0.96
CA GLU A 232 22.39 -24.14 2.12
C GLU A 232 21.63 -25.47 1.91
N ALA A 233 21.63 -25.99 0.68
CA ALA A 233 21.26 -27.39 0.40
C ALA A 233 22.47 -28.35 0.35
N GLY A 234 23.63 -27.98 0.91
CA GLY A 234 24.80 -28.85 0.87
C GLY A 234 25.96 -28.44 1.77
N GLU A 235 25.90 -28.82 3.04
CA GLU A 235 27.13 -29.26 3.73
C GLU A 235 27.08 -30.80 3.83
N PRO A 236 28.06 -31.53 3.29
CA PRO A 236 28.16 -32.96 3.48
C PRO A 236 28.58 -33.25 4.94
N ASP A 237 27.90 -34.20 5.56
CA ASP A 237 28.26 -34.78 6.85
C ASP A 237 29.75 -35.14 6.88
N ALA A 238 30.54 -34.32 7.57
CA ALA A 238 31.88 -34.70 8.01
C ALA A 238 31.74 -35.40 9.36
N GLU A 239 31.53 -36.72 9.34
CA GLU A 239 31.74 -37.56 10.53
C GLU A 239 33.21 -37.49 10.98
N PRO A 240 33.50 -37.31 12.27
CA PRO A 240 34.85 -37.47 12.78
C PRO A 240 35.12 -38.92 13.22
N ALA A 241 36.20 -39.46 12.64
CA ALA A 241 37.03 -40.61 13.05
C ALA A 241 36.47 -42.04 12.90
#